data_AF-A0A8H3CKS8-F1
#
_entry.id   AF-A0A8H3CKS8-F1
#
_cell.length_a   1.000
_cell.length_b   1.000
_cell.length_c   1.000
_cell.angle_alpha   90.00
_cell.angle_beta   90.00
_cell.angle_gamma   90.00
#
_symmetry.space_group_name_H-M   'P 1'
#
loop_
_entity.id
_entity.type
_entity.pdbx_description
1 polymer ?
#
loop_
_entity_poly.entity_id
_entity_poly.type
_entity_poly.pdbx_seq_one_letter_code
_entity_poly.pdbx_strand_id
1 'polypeptide(L)'
;MPPNAPPPKRRKLSAVTEDEQASTHEDEYEALALELESVVTSLKHHLNIPRSARVLGVISTVSRAIEKEVHLISDIRDGGSTRRILRASKDEEVLVRVYRRIAELFSRLQIEIGMDAWSIANEHLANTRLEALSPSKQARCDSNLGDEIGRRQCTEGTRESLLADLYQWSDSLDDKPVYLMSGIAGTGKTTIAYSLAKLLEDDSRLGASFFCTRAAASCKDASRIIPSIAYQLARYSTAFQSALCLVLDADPDLGSRNMTTQFKRLLREPLLQVKDKIPKHTVVVLDALDECDNLKATRLLFDLIIRSACELPIKFFAASRPESRIQLMSSQVNDIVHISHLHEIESSLVKRDLEVYLHEELACIKPSQQQINQLAELANNLFVYAATAVRYIRSDEAGVYSNERLFTILNETKYTSKKFSEIDELYTTILTSALENKRLEPEEATRTQALLKAATCIQEPVTIETLASLAGLDDSSYAFVALDPLRSVLHVSRHTGLVIFGIRSITDVQRWIA
;
A
#
# COMPACT_ATOMS: atom_id res chain seq x y z
N MET A 1 -29.69 67.56 93.32
CA MET A 1 -30.39 68.55 92.48
C MET A 1 -30.05 68.28 91.01
N PRO A 2 -31.01 68.45 90.10
CA PRO A 2 -31.18 67.74 88.81
C PRO A 2 -30.54 68.56 87.64
N PRO A 3 -30.75 68.31 86.31
CA PRO A 3 -31.73 67.43 85.68
C PRO A 3 -31.33 66.64 84.40
N ASN A 4 -32.24 65.72 84.05
CA ASN A 4 -32.51 65.05 82.77
C ASN A 4 -32.25 65.87 81.48
N ALA A 5 -31.83 65.19 80.40
CA ALA A 5 -32.17 65.50 79.00
C ALA A 5 -32.06 64.24 78.08
N PRO A 6 -32.79 64.16 76.95
CA PRO A 6 -33.40 62.93 76.39
C PRO A 6 -32.55 62.20 75.30
N PRO A 7 -32.95 61.01 74.79
CA PRO A 7 -32.11 60.20 73.90
C PRO A 7 -32.25 60.63 72.42
N PRO A 8 -31.18 60.60 71.59
CA PRO A 8 -31.32 60.64 70.15
C PRO A 8 -30.98 59.30 69.49
N LYS A 9 -32.01 58.71 68.90
CA LYS A 9 -32.05 57.77 67.76
C LYS A 9 -30.68 57.41 67.14
N ARG A 10 -30.08 56.29 67.56
CA ARG A 10 -29.10 55.53 66.73
C ARG A 10 -29.83 54.44 65.94
N ARG A 11 -30.39 54.81 64.80
CA ARG A 11 -30.72 53.90 63.69
C ARG A 11 -30.72 54.76 62.43
N LYS A 12 -29.61 54.72 61.68
CA LYS A 12 -29.50 55.08 60.24
C LYS A 12 -28.08 55.07 59.66
N LEU A 13 -27.01 54.86 60.43
CA LEU A 13 -25.63 54.83 59.88
C LEU A 13 -25.08 53.45 59.47
N SER A 14 -25.75 52.33 59.81
CA SER A 14 -25.28 50.98 59.40
C SER A 14 -25.80 50.53 58.04
N ALA A 15 -26.87 51.15 57.53
CA ALA A 15 -27.49 50.75 56.26
C ALA A 15 -26.79 51.37 55.03
N VAL A 16 -26.13 52.52 55.18
CA VAL A 16 -25.49 53.23 54.06
C VAL A 16 -24.18 52.56 53.64
N THR A 17 -23.42 52.01 54.59
CA THR A 17 -22.19 51.26 54.32
C THR A 17 -22.45 49.88 53.72
N GLU A 18 -23.61 49.27 54.00
CA GLU A 18 -24.04 48.01 53.39
C GLU A 18 -24.56 48.22 51.95
N ASP A 19 -25.22 49.35 51.67
CA ASP A 19 -25.68 49.72 50.31
C ASP A 19 -24.51 50.04 49.37
N GLU A 20 -23.48 50.75 49.85
CA GLU A 20 -22.27 51.04 49.06
C GLU A 20 -21.47 49.76 48.72
N GLN A 21 -21.38 48.81 49.66
CA GLN A 21 -20.76 47.49 49.41
C GLN A 21 -21.61 46.64 48.45
N ALA A 22 -22.94 46.68 48.57
CA ALA A 22 -23.84 45.95 47.67
C ALA A 22 -23.75 46.46 46.21
N SER A 23 -23.56 47.77 46.01
CA SER A 23 -23.34 48.40 44.70
C SER A 23 -22.00 48.01 44.07
N THR A 24 -20.92 47.93 44.86
CA THR A 24 -19.59 47.53 44.32
C THR A 24 -19.58 46.06 43.90
N HIS A 25 -20.27 45.20 44.64
CA HIS A 25 -20.44 43.80 44.26
C HIS A 25 -21.28 43.64 42.97
N GLU A 26 -22.27 44.50 42.72
CA GLU A 26 -23.13 44.44 41.51
C GLU A 26 -22.34 44.71 40.22
N ASP A 27 -21.42 45.68 40.24
CA ASP A 27 -20.54 45.99 39.10
C ASP A 27 -19.51 44.85 38.83
N GLU A 28 -18.99 44.22 39.89
CA GLU A 28 -18.08 43.07 39.78
C GLU A 28 -18.78 41.83 39.19
N TYR A 29 -20.06 41.61 39.51
CA TYR A 29 -20.87 40.54 38.92
C TYR A 29 -21.17 40.77 37.44
N GLU A 30 -21.44 42.02 37.05
CA GLU A 30 -21.68 42.38 35.65
C GLU A 30 -20.41 42.19 34.81
N ALA A 31 -19.25 42.62 35.32
CA ALA A 31 -17.96 42.42 34.66
C ALA A 31 -17.65 40.92 34.46
N LEU A 32 -17.88 40.09 35.48
CA LEU A 32 -17.67 38.64 35.40
C LEU A 32 -18.61 37.96 34.39
N ALA A 33 -19.89 38.31 34.39
CA ALA A 33 -20.86 37.74 33.46
C ALA A 33 -20.49 38.07 32.00
N LEU A 34 -20.09 39.31 31.72
CA LEU A 34 -19.62 39.74 30.40
C LEU A 34 -18.35 39.02 29.95
N GLU A 35 -17.40 38.79 30.86
CA GLU A 35 -16.18 38.03 30.58
C GLU A 35 -16.50 36.57 30.20
N LEU A 36 -17.41 35.93 30.95
CA LEU A 36 -17.84 34.56 30.68
C LEU A 36 -18.65 34.43 29.37
N GLU A 37 -19.49 35.41 29.05
CA GLU A 37 -20.20 35.46 27.76
C GLU A 37 -19.25 35.64 26.57
N SER A 38 -18.21 36.47 26.73
CA SER A 38 -17.15 36.65 25.73
C SER A 38 -16.39 35.35 25.47
N VAL A 39 -16.06 34.61 26.53
CA VAL A 39 -15.46 33.27 26.44
C VAL A 39 -16.38 32.31 25.69
N VAL A 40 -17.67 32.22 26.05
CA VAL A 40 -18.63 31.32 25.39
C VAL A 40 -18.73 31.62 23.90
N THR A 41 -18.77 32.91 23.55
CA THR A 41 -18.84 33.36 22.16
C THR A 41 -17.59 32.94 21.38
N SER A 42 -16.41 33.08 21.99
CA SER A 42 -15.14 32.63 21.41
C SER A 42 -15.11 31.10 21.25
N LEU A 43 -15.55 30.34 22.25
CA LEU A 43 -15.64 28.88 22.18
C LEU A 43 -16.61 28.40 21.11
N LYS A 44 -17.77 29.07 20.95
CA LYS A 44 -18.74 28.78 19.89
C LYS A 44 -18.17 29.05 18.49
N HIS A 45 -17.39 30.11 18.32
CA HIS A 45 -16.71 30.37 17.05
C HIS A 45 -15.79 29.20 16.66
N HIS A 46 -15.11 28.60 17.64
CA HIS A 46 -14.26 27.43 17.42
C HIS A 46 -15.02 26.11 17.17
N LEU A 47 -16.33 26.03 17.42
CA LEU A 47 -17.17 24.87 17.03
C LEU A 47 -17.41 24.81 15.51
N ASN A 48 -17.31 25.94 14.81
CA ASN A 48 -17.47 26.03 13.36
C ASN A 48 -16.18 25.70 12.58
N ILE A 49 -15.09 25.44 13.30
CA ILE A 49 -13.79 25.07 12.71
C ILE A 49 -13.67 23.53 12.74
N PRO A 50 -13.22 22.88 11.65
CA PRO A 50 -13.04 21.43 11.63
C PRO A 50 -12.05 20.98 12.72
N ARG A 51 -12.49 20.15 13.66
CA ARG A 51 -11.68 19.56 14.75
C ARG A 51 -12.09 18.12 15.04
N SER A 52 -11.30 17.41 15.84
CA SER A 52 -11.65 16.06 16.29
C SER A 52 -13.00 16.06 17.05
N ALA A 53 -13.79 15.01 16.85
CA ALA A 53 -15.11 14.88 17.47
C ALA A 53 -15.06 14.96 19.01
N ARG A 54 -13.94 14.53 19.59
CA ARG A 54 -13.66 14.60 21.03
C ARG A 54 -13.54 16.04 21.52
N VAL A 55 -12.74 16.87 20.84
CA VAL A 55 -12.56 18.29 21.17
C VAL A 55 -13.87 19.06 20.95
N LEU A 56 -14.62 18.78 19.89
CA LEU A 56 -15.94 19.38 19.65
C LEU A 56 -16.95 19.03 20.77
N GLY A 57 -16.94 17.79 21.26
CA GLY A 57 -17.77 17.35 22.39
C GLY A 57 -17.42 18.05 23.70
N VAL A 58 -16.13 18.30 23.94
CA VAL A 58 -15.67 19.01 25.15
C VAL A 58 -15.99 20.50 25.05
N ILE A 59 -15.71 21.14 23.91
CA ILE A 59 -16.04 22.56 23.69
C ILE A 59 -17.55 22.79 23.87
N SER A 60 -18.41 21.96 23.26
CA SER A 60 -19.86 22.09 23.41
C SER A 60 -20.34 21.88 24.86
N THR A 61 -19.73 20.94 25.59
CA THR A 61 -20.03 20.70 27.01
C THR A 61 -19.61 21.88 27.89
N VAL A 62 -18.42 22.42 27.65
CA VAL A 62 -17.88 23.59 28.38
C VAL A 62 -18.71 24.83 28.08
N SER A 63 -19.02 25.12 26.81
CA SER A 63 -19.87 26.25 26.42
C SER A 63 -21.24 26.18 27.10
N ARG A 64 -21.91 25.02 27.05
CA ARG A 64 -23.22 24.83 27.68
C ARG A 64 -23.18 24.93 29.20
N ALA A 65 -22.07 24.51 29.83
CA ALA A 65 -21.92 24.61 31.27
C ALA A 65 -21.67 26.07 31.69
N ILE A 66 -20.81 26.81 30.99
CA ILE A 66 -20.59 28.23 31.25
C ILE A 66 -21.88 29.03 31.03
N GLU A 67 -22.67 28.74 29.99
CA GLU A 67 -24.00 29.36 29.79
C GLU A 67 -24.95 29.16 30.97
N LYS A 68 -24.97 27.95 31.56
CA LYS A 68 -25.80 27.66 32.74
C LYS A 68 -25.32 28.44 33.97
N GLU A 69 -24.01 28.59 34.12
CA GLU A 69 -23.44 29.37 35.23
C GLU A 69 -23.68 30.88 35.04
N VAL A 70 -23.59 31.41 33.81
CA VAL A 70 -23.97 32.80 33.49
C VAL A 70 -25.44 33.07 33.83
N HIS A 71 -26.34 32.13 33.50
CA HIS A 71 -27.75 32.24 33.87
C HIS A 71 -27.97 32.24 35.39
N LEU A 72 -27.24 31.39 36.13
CA LEU A 72 -27.30 31.36 37.60
C LEU A 72 -26.80 32.68 38.23
N ILE A 73 -25.74 33.27 37.68
CA ILE A 73 -25.24 34.59 38.11
C ILE A 73 -26.30 35.68 37.84
N SER A 74 -26.97 35.65 36.68
CA SER A 74 -28.07 36.58 36.36
C SER A 74 -29.29 36.39 37.28
N ASP A 75 -29.65 35.16 37.64
CA ASP A 75 -30.78 34.88 38.54
C ASP A 75 -30.52 35.36 39.98
N ILE A 76 -29.26 35.30 40.44
CA ILE A 76 -28.84 35.82 41.75
C ILE A 76 -28.93 37.36 41.75
N ARG A 77 -28.58 38.00 40.63
CA ARG A 77 -28.70 39.45 40.42
C ARG A 77 -30.16 39.92 40.49
N ASP A 78 -31.09 39.23 39.82
CA ASP A 78 -32.48 39.70 39.69
C ASP A 78 -33.34 39.47 40.96
N GLY A 79 -32.78 38.87 42.01
CA GLY A 79 -33.39 38.75 43.33
C GLY A 79 -33.34 40.07 44.13
N GLY A 80 -34.51 40.72 44.31
CA GLY A 80 -34.63 42.06 44.90
C GLY A 80 -33.95 42.33 46.25
N SER A 81 -33.61 43.61 46.48
CA SER A 81 -32.72 44.15 47.54
C SER A 81 -32.97 43.68 48.97
N THR A 82 -34.20 43.32 49.36
CA THR A 82 -34.52 42.86 50.72
C THR A 82 -34.08 41.43 51.03
N ARG A 83 -33.69 40.62 50.03
CA ARG A 83 -33.14 39.25 50.23
C ARG A 83 -31.62 39.18 50.26
N ARG A 84 -30.91 40.19 49.72
CA ARG A 84 -29.44 40.20 49.56
C ARG A 84 -28.69 40.35 50.88
N ILE A 85 -29.15 41.24 51.76
CA ILE A 85 -28.52 41.53 53.07
C ILE A 85 -28.54 40.32 54.02
N LEU A 86 -29.52 39.41 53.86
CA LEU A 86 -29.67 38.20 54.68
C LEU A 86 -28.96 36.95 54.10
N ARG A 87 -28.38 37.03 52.89
CA ARG A 87 -27.82 35.88 52.14
C ARG A 87 -26.43 36.09 51.54
N ALA A 88 -25.80 37.26 51.71
CA ALA A 88 -24.48 37.55 51.16
C ALA A 88 -23.42 36.43 51.35
N SER A 89 -23.35 35.83 52.55
CA SER A 89 -22.41 34.71 52.81
C SER A 89 -22.73 33.43 52.02
N LYS A 90 -24.01 33.22 51.68
CA LYS A 90 -24.49 32.06 50.92
C LYS A 90 -24.31 32.26 49.42
N ASP A 91 -24.41 33.50 48.96
CA ASP A 91 -24.17 33.89 47.57
C ASP A 91 -22.67 33.84 47.25
N GLU A 92 -21.79 34.23 48.19
CA GLU A 92 -20.33 34.07 48.10
C GLU A 92 -19.90 32.59 47.99
N GLU A 93 -20.51 31.69 48.78
CA GLU A 93 -20.28 30.24 48.65
C GLU A 93 -20.71 29.69 47.28
N VAL A 94 -21.80 30.22 46.70
CA VAL A 94 -22.27 29.84 45.37
C VAL A 94 -21.28 30.33 44.32
N LEU A 95 -20.80 31.58 44.40
CA LEU A 95 -19.80 32.13 43.49
C LEU A 95 -18.48 31.35 43.50
N VAL A 96 -17.97 31.02 44.68
CA VAL A 96 -16.75 30.19 44.79
C VAL A 96 -16.95 28.82 44.13
N ARG A 97 -18.16 28.23 44.20
CA ARG A 97 -18.48 26.99 43.48
C ARG A 97 -18.56 27.20 41.97
N VAL A 98 -19.15 28.31 41.52
CA VAL A 98 -19.21 28.67 40.09
C VAL A 98 -17.80 28.83 39.52
N TYR A 99 -16.93 29.60 40.18
CA TYR A 99 -15.53 29.78 39.77
C TYR A 99 -14.77 28.46 39.74
N ARG A 100 -14.90 27.62 40.78
CA ARG A 100 -14.25 26.31 40.82
C ARG A 100 -14.70 25.43 39.64
N ARG A 101 -15.99 25.43 39.34
CA ARG A 101 -16.56 24.65 38.24
C ARG A 101 -16.10 25.15 36.86
N ILE A 102 -16.06 26.47 36.66
CA ILE A 102 -15.55 27.08 35.43
C ILE A 102 -14.05 26.75 35.27
N ALA A 103 -13.25 26.88 36.33
CA ALA A 103 -11.84 26.53 36.31
C ALA A 103 -11.61 25.05 35.96
N GLU A 104 -12.36 24.11 36.55
CA GLU A 104 -12.29 22.67 36.22
C GLU A 104 -12.63 22.40 34.76
N LEU A 105 -13.65 23.07 34.21
CA LEU A 105 -14.05 22.94 32.80
C LEU A 105 -12.97 23.44 31.84
N PHE A 106 -12.33 24.57 32.15
CA PHE A 106 -11.20 25.08 31.38
C PHE A 106 -9.97 24.18 31.47
N SER A 107 -9.62 23.68 32.66
CA SER A 107 -8.53 22.72 32.83
C SER A 107 -8.79 21.45 32.00
N ARG A 108 -10.03 20.94 32.00
CA ARG A 108 -10.41 19.81 31.16
C ARG A 108 -10.27 20.12 29.67
N LEU A 109 -10.72 21.30 29.23
CA LEU A 109 -10.58 21.73 27.83
C LEU A 109 -9.11 21.83 27.41
N GLN A 110 -8.25 22.41 28.25
CA GLN A 110 -6.81 22.54 27.99
C GLN A 110 -6.13 21.18 27.87
N ILE A 111 -6.45 20.23 28.76
CA ILE A 111 -5.94 18.85 28.68
C ILE A 111 -6.37 18.20 27.37
N GLU A 112 -7.64 18.32 26.99
CA GLU A 112 -8.19 17.70 25.79
C GLU A 112 -7.60 18.29 24.51
N ILE A 113 -7.44 19.61 24.43
CA ILE A 113 -6.73 20.29 23.34
C ILE A 113 -5.26 19.86 23.29
N GLY A 114 -4.59 19.80 24.45
CA GLY A 114 -3.19 19.36 24.54
C GLY A 114 -3.00 17.92 24.07
N MET A 115 -3.91 17.02 24.43
CA MET A 115 -3.90 15.61 24.00
C MET A 115 -4.18 15.46 22.50
N ASP A 116 -5.11 16.24 21.95
CA ASP A 116 -5.40 16.24 20.50
C ASP A 116 -4.20 16.74 19.69
N ALA A 117 -3.59 17.85 20.13
CA ALA A 117 -2.37 18.39 19.53
C ALA A 117 -1.21 17.39 19.61
N TRP A 118 -1.04 16.70 20.75
CA TRP A 118 -0.04 15.65 20.91
C TRP A 118 -0.31 14.45 19.99
N SER A 119 -1.57 14.04 19.84
CA SER A 119 -1.96 12.95 18.94
C SER A 119 -1.62 13.28 17.49
N ILE A 120 -1.96 14.49 17.03
CA ILE A 120 -1.65 14.96 15.67
C ILE A 120 -0.13 15.02 15.45
N ALA A 121 0.61 15.61 16.40
CA ALA A 121 2.07 15.68 16.31
C ALA A 121 2.73 14.29 16.29
N ASN A 122 2.24 13.37 17.12
CA ASN A 122 2.72 12.00 17.18
C ASN A 122 2.43 11.22 15.88
N GLU A 123 1.25 11.40 15.29
CA GLU A 123 0.91 10.81 14.00
C GLU A 123 1.80 11.35 12.87
N HIS A 124 2.02 12.67 12.81
CA HIS A 124 2.94 13.27 11.84
C HIS A 124 4.38 12.77 12.02
N LEU A 125 4.85 12.66 13.27
CA LEU A 125 6.18 12.16 13.59
C LEU A 125 6.34 10.69 13.17
N ALA A 126 5.34 9.86 13.48
CA ALA A 126 5.30 8.46 13.03
C ALA A 126 5.35 8.37 11.50
N ASN A 127 4.53 9.16 10.79
CA ASN A 127 4.55 9.24 9.34
C ASN A 127 5.93 9.61 8.79
N THR A 128 6.57 10.62 9.39
CA THR A 128 7.90 11.09 8.98
C THR A 128 8.96 10.00 9.15
N ARG A 129 8.95 9.30 10.29
CA ARG A 129 9.86 8.19 10.57
C ARG A 129 9.68 7.03 9.61
N LEU A 130 8.43 6.68 9.31
CA LEU A 130 8.10 5.61 8.37
C LEU A 130 8.53 5.95 6.94
N GLU A 131 8.34 7.19 6.49
CA GLU A 131 8.79 7.62 5.16
C GLU A 131 10.32 7.69 5.06
N ALA A 132 11.02 8.04 6.15
CA ALA A 132 12.49 8.06 6.22
C ALA A 132 13.15 6.69 6.00
N LEU A 133 12.40 5.59 6.21
CA LEU A 133 12.83 4.24 5.85
C LEU A 133 13.06 4.06 4.33
N SER A 134 12.62 5.01 3.50
CA SER A 134 12.73 4.97 2.03
C SER A 134 12.07 3.71 1.41
N PRO A 135 10.82 3.38 1.77
CA PRO A 135 10.13 2.20 1.26
C PRO A 135 9.90 2.29 -0.26
N SER A 136 9.89 1.15 -0.93
CA SER A 136 9.54 1.04 -2.34
C SER A 136 8.03 0.90 -2.51
N LYS A 137 7.32 2.03 -2.63
CA LYS A 137 5.86 2.04 -2.86
C LYS A 137 5.46 1.40 -4.20
N GLN A 138 6.35 1.44 -5.19
CA GLN A 138 6.16 0.82 -6.50
C GLN A 138 6.22 -0.72 -6.45
N ALA A 139 6.85 -1.30 -5.42
CA ALA A 139 6.92 -2.75 -5.25
C ALA A 139 5.66 -3.33 -4.58
N ARG A 140 4.71 -2.50 -4.11
CA ARG A 140 3.45 -3.01 -3.56
C ARG A 140 2.66 -3.73 -4.68
N CYS A 141 1.88 -4.74 -4.30
CA CYS A 141 1.11 -5.54 -5.26
C CYS A 141 0.16 -4.69 -6.13
N ASP A 142 -0.51 -3.71 -5.53
CA ASP A 142 -1.51 -2.79 -6.09
C ASP A 142 -0.92 -1.43 -6.51
N SER A 143 0.39 -1.37 -6.79
CA SER A 143 1.01 -0.13 -7.27
C SER A 143 0.63 0.16 -8.72
N ASN A 144 0.62 1.45 -9.11
CA ASN A 144 0.42 1.86 -10.50
C ASN A 144 1.39 1.18 -11.49
N LEU A 145 2.61 0.86 -11.04
CA LEU A 145 3.58 0.12 -11.86
C LEU A 145 3.05 -1.26 -12.23
N GLY A 146 2.31 -1.91 -11.34
CA GLY A 146 1.62 -3.18 -11.60
C GLY A 146 0.67 -3.06 -12.79
N ASP A 147 -0.16 -2.02 -12.82
CA ASP A 147 -1.08 -1.77 -13.94
C ASP A 147 -0.33 -1.47 -15.23
N GLU A 148 0.73 -0.65 -15.16
CA GLU A 148 1.57 -0.33 -16.32
C GLU A 148 2.18 -1.58 -16.95
N ILE A 149 2.66 -2.55 -16.17
CA ILE A 149 3.24 -3.79 -16.69
C ILE A 149 2.20 -4.90 -16.96
N GLY A 150 0.90 -4.61 -16.81
CA GLY A 150 -0.18 -5.55 -17.05
C GLY A 150 -0.30 -6.67 -15.99
N ARG A 151 0.07 -6.40 -14.74
CA ARG A 151 -0.15 -7.31 -13.62
C ARG A 151 -1.65 -7.44 -13.38
N ARG A 152 -2.11 -8.67 -13.19
CA ARG A 152 -3.53 -8.98 -12.95
C ARG A 152 -3.70 -10.29 -12.20
N GLN A 153 -4.92 -10.52 -11.72
CA GLN A 153 -5.33 -11.77 -11.11
C GLN A 153 -5.37 -12.91 -12.14
N CYS A 154 -5.42 -14.14 -11.66
CA CYS A 154 -5.76 -15.30 -12.45
C CYS A 154 -7.13 -15.10 -13.10
N THR A 155 -7.28 -15.57 -14.34
CA THR A 155 -8.59 -15.60 -15.00
C THR A 155 -9.54 -16.46 -14.18
N GLU A 156 -10.80 -16.03 -14.05
CA GLU A 156 -11.83 -16.79 -13.34
C GLU A 156 -11.93 -18.22 -13.89
N GLY A 157 -12.08 -19.22 -13.02
CA GLY A 157 -12.06 -20.62 -13.43
C GLY A 157 -10.67 -21.22 -13.68
N THR A 158 -9.57 -20.46 -13.49
CA THR A 158 -8.20 -20.98 -13.62
C THR A 158 -7.48 -21.05 -12.28
N ARG A 159 -6.63 -22.08 -12.08
CA ARG A 159 -5.79 -22.24 -10.87
C ARG A 159 -6.56 -22.25 -9.55
N GLU A 160 -7.88 -22.50 -9.57
CA GLU A 160 -8.74 -22.39 -8.39
C GLU A 160 -8.33 -23.33 -7.25
N SER A 161 -8.01 -24.59 -7.57
CA SER A 161 -7.57 -25.56 -6.56
C SER A 161 -6.29 -25.10 -5.86
N LEU A 162 -5.32 -24.59 -6.64
CA LEU A 162 -4.07 -24.09 -6.10
C LEU A 162 -4.28 -22.83 -5.23
N LEU A 163 -5.15 -21.93 -5.65
CA LEU A 163 -5.50 -20.73 -4.86
C LEU A 163 -6.22 -21.12 -3.57
N ALA A 164 -7.10 -22.12 -3.61
CA ALA A 164 -7.76 -22.66 -2.43
C ALA A 164 -6.75 -23.29 -1.45
N ASP A 165 -5.80 -24.07 -1.95
CA ASP A 165 -4.72 -24.67 -1.13
C ASP A 165 -3.85 -23.59 -0.46
N LEU A 166 -3.50 -22.54 -1.21
CA LEU A 166 -2.76 -21.38 -0.68
C LEU A 166 -3.55 -20.64 0.39
N TYR A 167 -4.84 -20.44 0.15
CA TYR A 167 -5.71 -19.79 1.10
C TYR A 167 -5.85 -20.62 2.38
N GLN A 168 -6.05 -21.93 2.26
CA GLN A 168 -6.09 -22.85 3.40
C GLN A 168 -4.77 -22.86 4.18
N TRP A 169 -3.63 -22.92 3.50
CA TRP A 169 -2.31 -22.81 4.13
C TRP A 169 -2.18 -21.51 4.93
N SER A 170 -2.67 -20.40 4.38
CA SER A 170 -2.59 -19.11 5.05
C SER A 170 -3.47 -19.03 6.31
N ASP A 171 -4.55 -19.82 6.36
CA ASP A 171 -5.52 -19.86 7.45
C ASP A 171 -5.14 -20.84 8.57
N SER A 172 -4.50 -21.95 8.23
CA SER A 172 -4.06 -22.94 9.22
C SER A 172 -2.92 -22.42 10.09
N LEU A 173 -3.04 -22.43 11.42
CA LEU A 173 -1.95 -22.06 12.33
C LEU A 173 -0.90 -23.17 12.51
N ASP A 174 -1.29 -24.42 12.24
CA ASP A 174 -0.43 -25.59 12.37
C ASP A 174 0.42 -25.85 11.12
N ASP A 175 0.04 -25.24 10.00
CA ASP A 175 0.82 -25.30 8.77
C ASP A 175 2.11 -24.49 8.85
N LYS A 176 3.08 -24.93 8.05
CA LYS A 176 4.41 -24.35 7.94
C LYS A 176 4.35 -22.82 7.76
N PRO A 177 5.19 -22.04 8.45
CA PRO A 177 5.11 -20.58 8.44
C PRO A 177 5.59 -19.94 7.13
N VAL A 178 6.28 -20.70 6.27
CA VAL A 178 6.77 -20.24 4.97
C VAL A 178 6.22 -21.12 3.85
N TYR A 179 5.65 -20.50 2.81
CA TYR A 179 5.29 -21.15 1.55
C TYR A 179 6.18 -20.63 0.44
N LEU A 180 6.89 -21.53 -0.25
CA LEU A 180 7.72 -21.22 -1.40
C LEU A 180 7.10 -21.85 -2.66
N MET A 181 6.63 -20.99 -3.56
CA MET A 181 6.21 -21.39 -4.89
C MET A 181 7.38 -21.34 -5.87
N SER A 182 7.78 -22.50 -6.37
CA SER A 182 8.82 -22.66 -7.39
C SER A 182 8.20 -23.01 -8.74
N GLY A 183 8.68 -22.39 -9.82
CA GLY A 183 8.15 -22.65 -11.15
C GLY A 183 9.01 -22.04 -12.23
N ILE A 184 9.15 -22.72 -13.37
CA ILE A 184 9.89 -22.21 -14.51
C ILE A 184 9.29 -20.89 -15.03
N ALA A 185 10.05 -20.17 -15.85
CA ALA A 185 9.59 -18.92 -16.44
C ALA A 185 8.27 -19.14 -17.20
N GLY A 186 7.32 -18.20 -17.04
CA GLY A 186 6.07 -18.23 -17.79
C GLY A 186 4.96 -19.17 -17.29
N THR A 187 5.11 -19.78 -16.12
CA THR A 187 4.08 -20.64 -15.48
C THR A 187 2.99 -19.88 -14.71
N GLY A 188 3.10 -18.55 -14.57
CA GLY A 188 2.08 -17.71 -13.92
C GLY A 188 2.31 -17.40 -12.43
N LYS A 189 3.51 -17.63 -11.87
CA LYS A 189 3.85 -17.35 -10.46
C LYS A 189 3.40 -15.97 -9.97
N THR A 190 3.78 -14.91 -10.66
CA THR A 190 3.41 -13.52 -10.30
C THR A 190 1.90 -13.30 -10.32
N THR A 191 1.19 -13.88 -11.29
CA THR A 191 -0.27 -13.81 -11.39
C THR A 191 -0.94 -14.50 -10.20
N ILE A 192 -0.43 -15.68 -9.80
CA ILE A 192 -0.94 -16.42 -8.64
C ILE A 192 -0.62 -15.67 -7.34
N ALA A 193 0.61 -15.15 -7.18
CA ALA A 193 1.02 -14.35 -6.04
C ALA A 193 0.16 -13.09 -5.88
N TYR A 194 -0.16 -12.42 -6.99
CA TYR A 194 -1.05 -11.25 -7.00
C TYR A 194 -2.49 -11.61 -6.64
N SER A 195 -3.01 -12.74 -7.14
CA SER A 195 -4.33 -13.24 -6.79
C SER A 195 -4.43 -13.57 -5.30
N LEU A 196 -3.43 -14.26 -4.75
CA LEU A 196 -3.33 -14.53 -3.32
C LEU A 196 -3.26 -13.23 -2.51
N ALA A 197 -2.45 -12.25 -2.93
CA ALA A 197 -2.36 -10.97 -2.23
C ALA A 197 -3.72 -10.26 -2.19
N LYS A 198 -4.50 -10.29 -3.28
CA LYS A 198 -5.84 -9.70 -3.32
C LYS A 198 -6.83 -10.43 -2.41
N LEU A 199 -6.87 -11.76 -2.46
CA LEU A 199 -7.70 -12.57 -1.54
C LEU A 199 -7.39 -12.25 -0.06
N LEU A 200 -6.10 -12.10 0.27
CA LEU A 200 -5.67 -11.73 1.62
C LEU A 200 -6.00 -10.29 1.98
N GLU A 201 -5.96 -9.36 1.03
CA GLU A 201 -6.30 -7.95 1.26
C GLU A 201 -7.80 -7.79 1.55
N ASP A 202 -8.66 -8.49 0.78
CA ASP A 202 -10.11 -8.48 0.96
C ASP A 202 -10.52 -8.99 2.36
N ASP A 203 -9.78 -9.96 2.91
CA ASP A 203 -9.98 -10.49 4.25
C ASP A 203 -9.20 -9.74 5.35
N SER A 204 -8.55 -8.62 5.02
CA SER A 204 -7.71 -7.84 5.96
C SER A 204 -6.59 -8.67 6.62
N ARG A 205 -5.99 -9.59 5.86
CA ARG A 205 -4.89 -10.49 6.27
C ARG A 205 -3.57 -10.22 5.55
N LEU A 206 -3.57 -9.39 4.50
CA LEU A 206 -2.34 -8.97 3.82
C LEU A 206 -1.60 -7.92 4.67
N GLY A 207 -0.58 -8.36 5.41
CA GLY A 207 0.23 -7.46 6.23
C GLY A 207 1.22 -6.63 5.42
N ALA A 208 1.81 -7.21 4.37
CA ALA A 208 2.68 -6.52 3.44
C ALA A 208 2.84 -7.30 2.12
N SER A 209 3.21 -6.59 1.06
CA SER A 209 3.59 -7.19 -0.22
C SER A 209 4.83 -6.54 -0.80
N PHE A 210 5.66 -7.33 -1.50
CA PHE A 210 6.78 -6.83 -2.29
C PHE A 210 6.93 -7.66 -3.57
N PHE A 211 6.68 -7.02 -4.71
CA PHE A 211 6.74 -7.62 -6.03
C PHE A 211 8.00 -7.10 -6.72
N CYS A 212 9.02 -7.95 -6.75
CA CYS A 212 10.27 -7.63 -7.43
C CYS A 212 10.02 -7.54 -8.94
N THR A 213 10.53 -6.48 -9.55
CA THR A 213 10.49 -6.32 -11.00
C THR A 213 11.67 -5.51 -11.48
N ARG A 214 12.21 -5.87 -12.64
CA ARG A 214 13.26 -5.09 -13.32
C ARG A 214 12.74 -3.79 -13.94
N ALA A 215 11.42 -3.60 -13.99
CA ALA A 215 10.79 -2.41 -14.55
C ALA A 215 11.13 -1.12 -13.77
N ALA A 216 11.51 -1.23 -12.50
CA ALA A 216 11.87 -0.09 -11.68
C ALA A 216 13.05 -0.39 -10.76
N ALA A 217 13.99 0.56 -10.64
CA ALA A 217 15.18 0.42 -9.80
C ALA A 217 14.86 0.12 -8.33
N SER A 218 13.79 0.73 -7.81
CA SER A 218 13.31 0.52 -6.44
C SER A 218 12.74 -0.88 -6.18
N CYS A 219 12.34 -1.61 -7.23
CA CYS A 219 11.71 -2.93 -7.14
C CYS A 219 12.72 -4.08 -7.34
N LYS A 220 13.89 -3.81 -7.93
CA LYS A 220 15.00 -4.76 -8.06
C LYS A 220 16.07 -4.63 -6.97
N ASP A 221 15.95 -3.62 -6.11
CA ASP A 221 16.86 -3.39 -4.98
C ASP A 221 16.40 -4.16 -3.73
N ALA A 222 17.09 -5.27 -3.45
CA ALA A 222 16.79 -6.12 -2.30
C ALA A 222 16.93 -5.39 -0.94
N SER A 223 17.73 -4.32 -0.85
CA SER A 223 17.88 -3.54 0.38
C SER A 223 16.61 -2.79 0.78
N ARG A 224 15.67 -2.60 -0.16
CA ARG A 224 14.39 -1.94 0.08
C ARG A 224 13.30 -2.87 0.58
N ILE A 225 13.50 -4.20 0.53
CA ILE A 225 12.46 -5.16 0.89
C ILE A 225 12.04 -5.02 2.35
N ILE A 226 12.99 -5.09 3.29
CA ILE A 226 12.69 -5.00 4.73
C ILE A 226 12.10 -3.63 5.12
N PRO A 227 12.67 -2.49 4.71
CA PRO A 227 12.05 -1.18 4.94
C PRO A 227 10.60 -1.09 4.43
N SER A 228 10.33 -1.67 3.25
CA SER A 228 8.98 -1.66 2.66
C SER A 228 7.99 -2.55 3.40
N ILE A 229 8.43 -3.72 3.88
CA ILE A 229 7.60 -4.60 4.71
C ILE A 229 7.31 -3.94 6.05
N ALA A 230 8.33 -3.36 6.71
CA ALA A 230 8.16 -2.68 8.00
C ALA A 230 7.21 -1.48 7.88
N TYR A 231 7.34 -0.70 6.81
CA TYR A 231 6.42 0.39 6.49
C TYR A 231 4.98 -0.11 6.37
N GLN A 232 4.74 -1.15 5.56
CA GLN A 232 3.39 -1.69 5.33
C GLN A 232 2.79 -2.29 6.60
N LEU A 233 3.56 -3.06 7.37
CA LEU A 233 3.11 -3.62 8.65
C LEU A 233 2.76 -2.52 9.67
N ALA A 234 3.47 -1.39 9.65
CA ALA A 234 3.17 -0.23 10.49
C ALA A 234 1.93 0.54 10.03
N ARG A 235 1.51 0.40 8.77
CA ARG A 235 0.21 0.89 8.30
C ARG A 235 -0.92 -0.08 8.63
N TYR A 236 -0.61 -1.38 8.65
CA TYR A 236 -1.55 -2.45 8.93
C TYR A 236 -1.89 -2.58 10.43
N SER A 237 -0.91 -2.43 11.32
CA SER A 237 -1.10 -2.58 12.77
C SER A 237 -0.55 -1.38 13.56
N THR A 238 -1.44 -0.69 14.28
CA THR A 238 -1.08 0.44 15.16
C THR A 238 -0.16 0.01 16.32
N ALA A 239 -0.31 -1.22 16.82
CA ALA A 239 0.57 -1.79 17.82
C ALA A 239 2.00 -1.93 17.28
N PHE A 240 2.14 -2.53 16.08
CA PHE A 240 3.43 -2.65 15.42
C PHE A 240 4.03 -1.29 15.07
N GLN A 241 3.22 -0.34 14.59
CA GLN A 241 3.65 1.04 14.33
C GLN A 241 4.28 1.67 15.56
N SER A 242 3.62 1.54 16.71
CA SER A 242 4.09 2.11 17.98
C SER A 242 5.44 1.51 18.39
N ALA A 243 5.58 0.19 18.31
CA ALA A 243 6.83 -0.51 18.61
C ALA A 243 7.96 -0.09 17.64
N LEU A 244 7.67 -0.01 16.34
CA LEU A 244 8.63 0.40 15.33
C LEU A 244 9.06 1.87 15.52
N CYS A 245 8.13 2.77 15.87
CA CYS A 245 8.44 4.18 16.09
C CYS A 245 9.39 4.40 17.28
N LEU A 246 9.34 3.54 18.31
CA LEU A 246 10.30 3.56 19.43
C LEU A 246 11.69 3.12 18.97
N VAL A 247 11.77 2.11 18.10
CA VAL A 247 13.05 1.68 17.52
C VAL A 247 13.68 2.79 16.67
N LEU A 248 12.86 3.48 15.86
CA LEU A 248 13.29 4.58 15.00
C LEU A 248 13.59 5.87 15.75
N ASP A 249 13.01 6.05 16.95
CA ASP A 249 13.41 7.13 17.86
C ASP A 249 14.87 6.96 18.31
N ALA A 250 15.26 5.73 18.63
CA ALA A 250 16.59 5.41 19.11
C ALA A 250 17.66 5.35 18.01
N ASP A 251 17.29 4.99 16.78
CA ASP A 251 18.20 4.93 15.62
C ASP A 251 17.45 5.33 14.33
N PRO A 252 17.37 6.64 14.01
CA PRO A 252 16.64 7.13 12.84
C PRO A 252 17.18 6.59 11.50
N ASP A 253 18.48 6.28 11.44
CA ASP A 253 19.17 5.83 10.22
C ASP A 253 19.05 4.32 9.98
N LEU A 254 18.23 3.61 10.76
CA LEU A 254 18.10 2.16 10.73
C LEU A 254 17.70 1.62 9.34
N GLY A 255 16.94 2.40 8.57
CA GLY A 255 16.59 2.11 7.17
C GLY A 255 17.77 2.03 6.21
N SER A 256 18.96 2.53 6.58
CA SER A 256 20.18 2.49 5.77
C SER A 256 21.20 1.44 6.23
N ARG A 257 20.94 0.75 7.35
CA ARG A 257 21.84 -0.26 7.93
C ARG A 257 21.85 -1.53 7.08
N ASN A 258 22.78 -2.44 7.38
CA ASN A 258 22.82 -3.75 6.72
C ASN A 258 21.53 -4.55 6.96
N MET A 259 21.22 -5.44 6.03
CA MET A 259 19.98 -6.23 6.01
C MET A 259 19.75 -7.07 7.28
N THR A 260 20.79 -7.65 7.88
CA THR A 260 20.64 -8.44 9.12
C THR A 260 20.16 -7.56 10.27
N THR A 261 20.76 -6.37 10.42
CA THR A 261 20.35 -5.39 11.41
C THR A 261 18.94 -4.88 11.14
N GLN A 262 18.61 -4.55 9.88
CA GLN A 262 17.28 -4.15 9.48
C GLN A 262 16.24 -5.22 9.82
N PHE A 263 16.45 -6.47 9.41
CA PHE A 263 15.50 -7.57 9.66
C PHE A 263 15.25 -7.74 11.16
N LYS A 264 16.32 -7.74 11.95
CA LYS A 264 16.22 -7.90 13.40
C LYS A 264 15.46 -6.75 14.05
N ARG A 265 15.86 -5.50 13.80
CA ARG A 265 15.36 -4.33 14.53
C ARG A 265 14.08 -3.72 13.95
N LEU A 266 13.88 -3.79 12.64
CA LEU A 266 12.68 -3.26 11.97
C LEU A 266 11.54 -4.27 11.90
N LEU A 267 11.81 -5.59 11.90
CA LEU A 267 10.77 -6.62 11.79
C LEU A 267 10.71 -7.52 13.02
N ARG A 268 11.76 -8.31 13.28
CA ARG A 268 11.69 -9.39 14.29
C ARG A 268 11.40 -8.89 15.69
N GLU A 269 12.19 -7.95 16.21
CA GLU A 269 12.02 -7.44 17.58
C GLU A 269 10.67 -6.74 17.79
N PRO A 270 10.23 -5.81 16.92
CA PRO A 270 8.91 -5.19 17.08
C PRO A 270 7.76 -6.20 16.94
N LEU A 271 7.82 -7.16 16.01
CA LEU A 271 6.79 -8.20 15.86
C LEU A 271 6.67 -9.08 17.11
N LEU A 272 7.80 -9.46 17.72
CA LEU A 272 7.80 -10.25 18.95
C LEU A 272 7.27 -9.45 20.14
N GLN A 273 7.58 -8.14 20.22
CA GLN A 273 7.08 -7.27 21.27
C GLN A 273 5.54 -7.15 21.25
N VAL A 274 4.95 -7.15 20.04
CA VAL A 274 3.50 -6.99 19.87
C VAL A 274 2.81 -8.28 19.40
N LYS A 275 3.41 -9.45 19.67
CA LYS A 275 2.97 -10.76 19.15
C LYS A 275 1.47 -11.00 19.30
N ASP A 276 0.94 -10.73 20.49
CA ASP A 276 -0.48 -10.97 20.82
C ASP A 276 -1.44 -9.90 20.28
N LYS A 277 -0.91 -8.83 19.70
CA LYS A 277 -1.67 -7.69 19.12
C LYS A 277 -1.64 -7.66 17.60
N ILE A 278 -0.83 -8.51 16.96
CA ILE A 278 -0.87 -8.69 15.51
C ILE A 278 -2.11 -9.55 15.19
N PRO A 279 -2.95 -9.14 14.22
CA PRO A 279 -4.04 -9.97 13.76
C PRO A 279 -3.55 -11.35 13.35
N LYS A 280 -4.25 -12.41 13.78
CA LYS A 280 -3.90 -13.79 13.41
C LYS A 280 -3.93 -13.94 11.89
N HIS A 281 -3.17 -14.91 11.38
CA HIS A 281 -3.14 -15.24 9.94
C HIS A 281 -2.68 -14.09 9.04
N THR A 282 -1.93 -13.13 9.59
CA THR A 282 -1.30 -12.06 8.81
C THR A 282 -0.20 -12.65 7.92
N VAL A 283 -0.24 -12.33 6.63
CA VAL A 283 0.70 -12.85 5.62
C VAL A 283 1.51 -11.74 4.97
N VAL A 284 2.78 -12.00 4.72
CA VAL A 284 3.66 -11.19 3.87
C VAL A 284 3.90 -11.92 2.55
N VAL A 285 3.63 -11.25 1.43
CA VAL A 285 3.78 -11.81 0.07
C VAL A 285 5.02 -11.24 -0.60
N LEU A 286 5.94 -12.11 -1.03
CA LEU A 286 7.17 -11.76 -1.74
C LEU A 286 7.17 -12.42 -3.13
N ASP A 287 7.06 -11.64 -4.19
CA ASP A 287 7.06 -12.17 -5.56
C ASP A 287 8.40 -11.90 -6.27
N ALA A 288 8.78 -12.87 -7.11
CA ALA A 288 9.91 -12.79 -8.04
C ALA A 288 11.25 -12.38 -7.40
N LEU A 289 11.60 -12.92 -6.23
CA LEU A 289 12.86 -12.60 -5.53
C LEU A 289 14.12 -12.82 -6.40
N ASP A 290 14.05 -13.65 -7.45
CA ASP A 290 15.10 -13.86 -8.44
C ASP A 290 15.31 -12.67 -9.42
N GLU A 291 14.41 -11.69 -9.44
CA GLU A 291 14.52 -10.49 -10.28
C GLU A 291 15.34 -9.36 -9.67
N CYS A 292 15.69 -9.45 -8.38
CA CYS A 292 16.57 -8.48 -7.73
C CYS A 292 18.01 -8.54 -8.27
N ASP A 293 18.69 -7.38 -8.28
CA ASP A 293 20.06 -7.25 -8.80
C ASP A 293 21.08 -8.02 -7.93
N ASN A 294 20.85 -8.08 -6.62
CA ASN A 294 21.77 -8.71 -5.68
C ASN A 294 21.24 -10.06 -5.16
N LEU A 295 21.59 -11.14 -5.87
CA LEU A 295 21.21 -12.52 -5.49
C LEU A 295 21.78 -12.98 -4.13
N LYS A 296 22.89 -12.38 -3.66
CA LYS A 296 23.42 -12.69 -2.31
C LYS A 296 22.54 -12.08 -1.24
N ALA A 297 22.04 -10.86 -1.48
CA ALA A 297 21.11 -10.20 -0.59
C ALA A 297 19.79 -10.97 -0.52
N THR A 298 19.17 -11.34 -1.64
CA THR A 298 17.91 -12.10 -1.62
C THR A 298 18.04 -13.44 -0.90
N ARG A 299 19.18 -14.13 -1.05
CA ARG A 299 19.49 -15.32 -0.27
C ARG A 299 19.57 -15.04 1.23
N LEU A 300 20.27 -13.99 1.63
CA LEU A 300 20.38 -13.59 3.04
C LEU A 300 19.00 -13.24 3.63
N LEU A 301 18.17 -12.52 2.88
CA LEU A 301 16.79 -12.21 3.28
C LEU A 301 16.00 -13.50 3.56
N PHE A 302 16.03 -14.45 2.62
CA PHE A 302 15.27 -15.69 2.76
C PHE A 302 15.77 -16.55 3.92
N ASP A 303 17.09 -16.61 4.13
CA ASP A 303 17.70 -17.29 5.28
C ASP A 303 17.27 -16.66 6.62
N LEU A 304 17.21 -15.33 6.70
CA LEU A 304 16.71 -14.61 7.89
C LEU A 304 15.23 -14.91 8.16
N ILE A 305 14.41 -15.00 7.11
CA ILE A 305 12.99 -15.39 7.19
C ILE A 305 12.89 -16.80 7.75
N ILE A 306 13.52 -17.81 7.14
CA ILE A 306 13.44 -19.21 7.58
C ILE A 306 13.83 -19.35 9.05
N ARG A 307 14.95 -18.73 9.47
CA ARG A 307 15.46 -18.84 10.84
C ARG A 307 14.53 -18.24 11.90
N SER A 308 13.67 -17.30 11.50
CA SER A 308 12.82 -16.55 12.44
C SER A 308 11.34 -16.90 12.31
N ALA A 309 10.91 -17.54 11.21
CA ALA A 309 9.51 -17.69 10.84
C ALA A 309 8.66 -18.35 11.91
N CYS A 310 9.16 -19.38 12.61
CA CYS A 310 8.42 -20.09 13.66
C CYS A 310 8.13 -19.23 14.90
N GLU A 311 8.90 -18.16 15.13
CA GLU A 311 8.74 -17.28 16.30
C GLU A 311 7.77 -16.13 16.05
N LEU A 312 7.64 -15.72 14.78
CA LEU A 312 6.93 -14.52 14.36
C LEU A 312 5.40 -14.76 14.28
N PRO A 313 4.57 -13.74 14.60
CA PRO A 313 3.11 -13.81 14.49
C PRO A 313 2.59 -13.63 13.05
N ILE A 314 3.42 -13.92 12.04
CA ILE A 314 3.09 -13.71 10.62
C ILE A 314 3.60 -14.90 9.78
N LYS A 315 2.96 -15.14 8.64
CA LYS A 315 3.41 -16.11 7.63
C LYS A 315 4.05 -15.41 6.43
N PHE A 316 4.88 -16.15 5.70
CA PHE A 316 5.54 -15.66 4.50
C PHE A 316 5.19 -16.51 3.29
N PHE A 317 4.64 -15.88 2.27
CA PHE A 317 4.58 -16.45 0.92
C PHE A 317 5.72 -15.89 0.10
N ALA A 318 6.44 -16.75 -0.61
CA ALA A 318 7.48 -16.36 -1.56
C ALA A 318 7.30 -17.10 -2.89
N ALA A 319 7.50 -16.40 -4.01
CA ALA A 319 7.57 -17.01 -5.33
C ALA A 319 8.97 -16.79 -5.95
N SER A 320 9.55 -17.84 -6.52
CA SER A 320 10.83 -17.75 -7.24
C SER A 320 11.00 -18.84 -8.31
N ARG A 321 12.08 -18.77 -9.09
CA ARG A 321 12.44 -19.78 -10.09
C ARG A 321 13.22 -20.97 -9.50
N PRO A 322 13.20 -22.15 -10.15
CA PRO A 322 13.85 -23.34 -9.62
C PRO A 322 15.38 -23.25 -9.54
N GLU A 323 15.97 -22.51 -10.48
CA GLU A 323 17.43 -22.29 -10.54
C GLU A 323 17.90 -21.25 -9.52
N SER A 324 16.97 -20.66 -8.74
CA SER A 324 17.32 -19.75 -7.67
C SER A 324 18.07 -20.52 -6.57
N ARG A 325 19.15 -19.90 -6.06
CA ARG A 325 19.85 -20.43 -4.88
C ARG A 325 18.98 -20.44 -3.62
N ILE A 326 17.78 -19.87 -3.68
CA ILE A 326 16.75 -19.87 -2.63
C ILE A 326 16.17 -21.27 -2.46
N GLN A 327 15.81 -21.95 -3.57
CA GLN A 327 15.25 -23.31 -3.50
C GLN A 327 16.25 -24.35 -2.99
N LEU A 328 17.54 -24.17 -3.32
CA LEU A 328 18.61 -25.07 -2.87
C LEU A 328 18.82 -25.04 -1.35
N MET A 329 18.40 -23.96 -0.68
CA MET A 329 18.46 -23.81 0.78
C MET A 329 17.20 -24.37 1.44
N SER A 330 16.03 -24.20 0.81
CA SER A 330 14.76 -24.65 1.39
C SER A 330 14.62 -26.18 1.45
N SER A 331 15.26 -26.92 0.53
CA SER A 331 15.25 -28.39 0.56
C SER A 331 15.94 -28.99 1.79
N GLN A 332 16.69 -28.19 2.56
CA GLN A 332 17.35 -28.59 3.80
C GLN A 332 16.49 -28.31 5.05
N VAL A 333 15.34 -27.63 4.89
CA VAL A 333 14.51 -27.14 6.01
C VAL A 333 13.03 -27.48 5.79
N ASN A 334 12.77 -28.78 5.60
CA ASN A 334 11.43 -29.29 5.26
C ASN A 334 10.37 -29.01 6.34
N ASP A 335 10.73 -28.82 7.61
CA ASP A 335 9.74 -28.59 8.68
C ASP A 335 9.21 -27.14 8.71
N ILE A 336 9.93 -26.19 8.09
CA ILE A 336 9.60 -24.75 8.14
C ILE A 336 9.01 -24.25 6.82
N VAL A 337 9.42 -24.86 5.70
CA VAL A 337 9.03 -24.41 4.35
C VAL A 337 8.15 -25.46 3.67
N HIS A 338 6.97 -25.03 3.23
CA HIS A 338 6.18 -25.77 2.26
C HIS A 338 6.66 -25.36 0.87
N ILE A 339 7.08 -26.32 0.04
CA ILE A 339 7.54 -26.05 -1.32
C ILE A 339 6.53 -26.63 -2.30
N SER A 340 6.01 -25.78 -3.19
CA SER A 340 5.11 -26.19 -4.27
C SER A 340 5.73 -25.89 -5.62
N HIS A 341 5.77 -26.91 -6.47
CA HIS A 341 6.40 -26.86 -7.79
C HIS A 341 5.33 -26.73 -8.88
N LEU A 342 5.16 -25.53 -9.45
CA LEU A 342 4.14 -25.27 -10.48
C LEU A 342 4.32 -26.11 -11.75
N HIS A 343 5.55 -26.54 -12.05
CA HIS A 343 5.88 -27.34 -13.21
C HIS A 343 5.60 -28.84 -13.01
N GLU A 344 5.24 -29.25 -11.79
CA GLU A 344 4.84 -30.62 -11.47
C GLU A 344 3.32 -30.79 -11.44
N ILE A 345 2.56 -29.69 -11.60
CA ILE A 345 1.10 -29.74 -11.74
C ILE A 345 0.76 -30.54 -13.01
N GLU A 346 -0.25 -31.41 -12.90
CA GLU A 346 -0.66 -32.27 -13.99
C GLU A 346 -0.93 -31.47 -15.27
N SER A 347 -0.25 -31.82 -16.35
CA SER A 347 -0.37 -31.14 -17.66
C SER A 347 -1.81 -31.04 -18.15
N SER A 348 -2.66 -32.02 -17.82
CA SER A 348 -4.08 -31.99 -18.20
C SER A 348 -4.86 -30.85 -17.52
N LEU A 349 -4.53 -30.53 -16.27
CA LEU A 349 -5.11 -29.42 -15.52
C LEU A 349 -4.62 -28.08 -16.06
N VAL A 350 -3.31 -27.97 -16.31
CA VAL A 350 -2.73 -26.74 -16.89
C VAL A 350 -3.30 -26.47 -18.28
N LYS A 351 -3.49 -27.50 -19.10
CA LYS A 351 -4.14 -27.37 -20.41
C LYS A 351 -5.57 -26.85 -20.29
N ARG A 352 -6.37 -27.37 -19.35
CA ARG A 352 -7.74 -26.87 -19.11
C ARG A 352 -7.74 -25.40 -18.69
N ASP A 353 -6.85 -25.01 -17.78
CA ASP A 353 -6.71 -23.61 -17.38
C ASP A 353 -6.31 -22.71 -18.57
N LEU A 354 -5.44 -23.20 -19.45
CA LEU A 354 -5.05 -22.48 -20.67
C LEU A 354 -6.22 -22.34 -21.65
N GLU A 355 -7.06 -23.37 -21.81
CA GLU A 355 -8.26 -23.30 -22.66
C GLU A 355 -9.25 -22.26 -22.13
N VAL A 356 -9.51 -22.24 -20.82
CA VAL A 356 -10.35 -21.22 -20.16
C VAL A 356 -9.76 -19.82 -20.37
N TYR A 357 -8.47 -19.66 -20.10
CA TYR A 357 -7.74 -18.42 -20.31
C TYR A 357 -7.86 -17.89 -21.76
N LEU A 358 -7.57 -18.73 -22.75
CA LEU A 358 -7.61 -18.37 -24.16
C LEU A 358 -9.03 -18.05 -24.62
N HIS A 359 -10.02 -18.79 -24.12
CA HIS A 359 -11.43 -18.57 -24.44
C HIS A 359 -11.90 -17.20 -23.94
N GLU A 360 -11.59 -16.85 -22.69
CA GLU A 360 -11.90 -15.54 -22.09
C GLU A 360 -11.24 -14.41 -22.90
N GLU A 361 -9.93 -14.52 -23.13
CA GLU A 361 -9.14 -13.45 -23.76
C GLU A 361 -9.48 -13.20 -25.23
N LEU A 362 -9.84 -14.26 -25.96
CA LEU A 362 -10.16 -14.20 -27.38
C LEU A 362 -11.66 -14.14 -27.65
N ALA A 363 -12.49 -13.90 -26.62
CA ALA A 363 -13.94 -13.83 -26.73
C ALA A 363 -14.42 -12.83 -27.81
N CYS A 364 -13.65 -11.76 -28.07
CA CYS A 364 -13.98 -10.75 -29.09
C CYS A 364 -13.98 -11.29 -30.53
N ILE A 365 -13.18 -12.33 -30.82
CA ILE A 365 -13.09 -12.94 -32.16
C ILE A 365 -13.82 -14.27 -32.26
N LYS A 366 -14.34 -14.80 -31.14
CA LYS A 366 -15.13 -16.05 -31.06
C LYS A 366 -14.45 -17.22 -31.78
N PRO A 367 -13.21 -17.59 -31.39
CA PRO A 367 -12.54 -18.72 -32.00
C PRO A 367 -13.34 -20.01 -31.76
N SER A 368 -13.27 -20.94 -32.70
CA SER A 368 -13.84 -22.27 -32.51
C SER A 368 -13.12 -23.03 -31.38
N GLN A 369 -13.82 -23.96 -30.71
CA GLN A 369 -13.20 -24.79 -29.67
C GLN A 369 -11.95 -25.53 -30.17
N GLN A 370 -11.95 -25.95 -31.45
CA GLN A 370 -10.79 -26.59 -32.06
C GLN A 370 -9.58 -25.66 -32.11
N GLN A 371 -9.77 -24.38 -32.42
CA GLN A 371 -8.68 -23.39 -32.44
C GLN A 371 -8.15 -23.10 -31.04
N ILE A 372 -9.03 -23.04 -30.04
CA ILE A 372 -8.63 -22.89 -28.63
C ILE A 372 -7.79 -24.08 -28.18
N ASN A 373 -8.25 -25.30 -28.45
CA ASN A 373 -7.51 -26.52 -28.09
C ASN A 373 -6.14 -26.57 -28.76
N GLN A 374 -6.04 -26.17 -30.03
CA GLN A 374 -4.77 -26.09 -30.75
C GLN A 374 -3.82 -25.05 -30.14
N LEU A 375 -4.31 -23.86 -29.79
CA LEU A 375 -3.50 -22.85 -29.11
C LEU A 375 -3.03 -23.32 -27.73
N ALA A 376 -3.88 -24.02 -26.97
CA ALA A 376 -3.52 -24.59 -25.68
C ALA A 376 -2.44 -25.69 -25.82
N GLU A 377 -2.50 -26.49 -26.89
CA GLU A 377 -1.46 -27.47 -27.23
C GLU A 377 -0.13 -26.80 -27.58
N LEU A 378 -0.16 -25.76 -28.42
CA LEU A 378 1.03 -24.99 -28.78
C LEU A 378 1.66 -24.28 -27.58
N ALA A 379 0.84 -23.84 -26.62
CA ALA A 379 1.34 -23.20 -25.41
C ALA A 379 2.14 -24.15 -24.51
N ASN A 380 2.01 -25.47 -24.68
CA ASN A 380 2.79 -26.49 -23.97
C ASN A 380 2.93 -26.22 -22.45
N ASN A 381 1.82 -25.95 -21.77
CA ASN A 381 1.74 -25.60 -20.34
C ASN A 381 2.34 -24.24 -19.92
N LEU A 382 2.74 -23.38 -20.87
CA LEU A 382 3.29 -22.06 -20.61
C LEU A 382 2.23 -20.97 -20.81
N PHE A 383 1.74 -20.39 -19.72
CA PHE A 383 0.84 -19.23 -19.76
C PHE A 383 1.45 -18.04 -20.50
N VAL A 384 2.77 -17.88 -20.45
CA VAL A 384 3.42 -16.77 -21.15
C VAL A 384 3.36 -16.92 -22.67
N TYR A 385 3.35 -18.14 -23.20
CA TYR A 385 3.09 -18.37 -24.62
C TYR A 385 1.67 -17.90 -24.94
N ALA A 386 0.68 -18.40 -24.21
CA ALA A 386 -0.72 -18.08 -24.44
C ALA A 386 -0.98 -16.57 -24.34
N ALA A 387 -0.45 -15.90 -23.32
CA ALA A 387 -0.58 -14.45 -23.15
C ALA A 387 0.10 -13.67 -24.28
N THR A 388 1.25 -14.13 -24.76
CA THR A 388 1.95 -13.51 -25.90
C THR A 388 1.17 -13.69 -27.20
N ALA A 389 0.63 -14.89 -27.44
CA ALA A 389 -0.23 -15.19 -28.59
C ALA A 389 -1.50 -14.33 -28.57
N VAL A 390 -2.17 -14.20 -27.41
CA VAL A 390 -3.32 -13.31 -27.23
C VAL A 390 -2.97 -11.86 -27.57
N ARG A 391 -1.87 -11.32 -27.03
CA ARG A 391 -1.43 -9.95 -27.34
C ARG A 391 -1.16 -9.75 -28.83
N TYR A 392 -0.53 -10.73 -29.48
CA TYR A 392 -0.30 -10.69 -30.92
C TYR A 392 -1.62 -10.71 -31.70
N ILE A 393 -2.56 -11.61 -31.37
CA ILE A 393 -3.85 -11.73 -32.05
C ILE A 393 -4.71 -10.47 -31.88
N ARG A 394 -4.70 -9.88 -30.68
CA ARG A 394 -5.56 -8.73 -30.29
C ARG A 394 -4.98 -7.35 -30.63
N SER A 395 -3.85 -7.24 -31.33
CA SER A 395 -3.18 -5.94 -31.50
C SER A 395 -4.12 -4.82 -31.95
N ASP A 396 -4.00 -3.67 -31.28
CA ASP A 396 -4.77 -2.44 -31.55
C ASP A 396 -4.26 -1.68 -32.80
N GLU A 397 -3.30 -2.24 -33.54
CA GLU A 397 -2.73 -1.66 -34.75
C GLU A 397 -3.77 -1.50 -35.88
N ALA A 398 -3.74 -0.34 -36.54
CA ALA A 398 -4.62 -0.05 -37.66
C ALA A 398 -4.37 -0.99 -38.85
N GLY A 399 -5.42 -1.71 -39.28
CA GLY A 399 -5.38 -2.60 -40.44
C GLY A 399 -4.89 -4.02 -40.15
N VAL A 400 -4.87 -4.43 -38.88
CA VAL A 400 -4.60 -5.80 -38.44
C VAL A 400 -5.91 -6.59 -38.28
N TYR A 401 -5.96 -7.79 -38.88
CA TYR A 401 -7.09 -8.69 -38.73
C TYR A 401 -6.75 -9.84 -37.77
N SER A 402 -7.38 -9.85 -36.59
CA SER A 402 -7.12 -10.85 -35.54
C SER A 402 -7.33 -12.30 -36.01
N ASN A 403 -8.31 -12.55 -36.89
CA ASN A 403 -8.53 -13.88 -37.46
C ASN A 403 -7.38 -14.35 -38.37
N GLU A 404 -6.74 -13.44 -39.10
CA GLU A 404 -5.57 -13.77 -39.91
C GLU A 404 -4.36 -14.09 -39.01
N ARG A 405 -4.12 -13.28 -37.97
CA ARG A 405 -3.06 -13.54 -36.98
C ARG A 405 -3.24 -14.87 -36.25
N LEU A 406 -4.47 -15.20 -35.89
CA LEU A 406 -4.82 -16.52 -35.35
C LEU A 406 -4.46 -17.64 -36.35
N PHE A 407 -4.83 -17.47 -37.63
CA PHE A 407 -4.50 -18.44 -38.67
C PHE A 407 -2.99 -18.58 -38.90
N THR A 408 -2.22 -17.50 -38.81
CA THR A 408 -0.75 -17.53 -38.91
C THR A 408 -0.14 -18.40 -37.82
N ILE A 409 -0.47 -18.15 -36.55
CA ILE A 409 0.06 -18.94 -35.41
C ILE A 409 -0.28 -20.43 -35.56
N LEU A 410 -1.50 -20.74 -35.99
CA LEU A 410 -1.98 -22.12 -36.14
C LEU A 410 -1.39 -22.89 -37.34
N ASN A 411 -0.79 -22.19 -38.32
CA ASN A 411 -0.26 -22.83 -39.53
C ASN A 411 1.26 -22.80 -39.67
N GLU A 412 1.96 -21.78 -39.18
CA GLU A 412 3.42 -21.75 -39.24
C GLU A 412 4.06 -22.89 -38.41
N THR A 413 3.42 -23.25 -37.30
CA THR A 413 3.85 -24.33 -36.38
C THR A 413 3.71 -25.74 -36.97
N LYS A 414 3.13 -25.90 -38.17
CA LYS A 414 3.03 -27.21 -38.86
C LYS A 414 4.27 -27.57 -39.67
N TYR A 415 5.16 -26.61 -39.95
CA TYR A 415 6.22 -26.77 -40.96
C TYR A 415 7.66 -26.67 -40.42
N THR A 416 7.88 -26.33 -39.15
CA THR A 416 9.22 -26.13 -38.57
C THR A 416 9.72 -27.36 -37.80
N SER A 417 10.98 -27.72 -38.05
CA SER A 417 11.67 -28.88 -37.45
C SER A 417 12.01 -28.66 -35.97
N LYS A 418 11.93 -29.74 -35.17
CA LYS A 418 12.25 -29.95 -33.72
C LYS A 418 13.55 -29.33 -33.12
N LYS A 419 14.00 -28.15 -33.53
CA LYS A 419 15.24 -27.51 -33.06
C LYS A 419 15.01 -26.34 -32.10
N PHE A 420 13.82 -25.75 -32.07
CA PHE A 420 13.49 -24.57 -31.25
C PHE A 420 12.46 -24.92 -30.17
N SER A 421 12.46 -24.18 -29.05
CA SER A 421 11.38 -24.30 -28.08
C SER A 421 10.10 -23.66 -28.63
N GLU A 422 8.93 -24.09 -28.19
CA GLU A 422 7.64 -23.62 -28.72
C GLU A 422 7.50 -22.09 -28.60
N ILE A 423 8.07 -21.50 -27.53
CA ILE A 423 8.09 -20.05 -27.35
C ILE A 423 9.02 -19.32 -28.33
N ASP A 424 10.12 -19.94 -28.74
CA ASP A 424 11.02 -19.39 -29.76
C ASP A 424 10.35 -19.39 -31.13
N GLU A 425 9.55 -20.41 -31.44
CA GLU A 425 8.75 -20.45 -32.65
C GLU A 425 7.73 -19.31 -32.66
N LEU A 426 7.00 -19.09 -31.55
CA LEU A 426 6.07 -17.98 -31.44
C LEU A 426 6.76 -16.63 -31.60
N TYR A 427 7.92 -16.42 -30.96
CA TYR A 427 8.68 -15.19 -31.15
C TYR A 427 9.18 -15.04 -32.58
N THR A 428 9.63 -16.12 -33.22
CA THR A 428 10.04 -16.08 -34.62
C THR A 428 8.88 -15.68 -35.52
N THR A 429 7.70 -16.29 -35.37
CA THR A 429 6.48 -15.91 -36.10
C THR A 429 6.14 -14.43 -35.92
N ILE A 430 6.16 -13.92 -34.69
CA ILE A 430 5.86 -12.51 -34.40
C ILE A 430 6.90 -11.58 -35.03
N LEU A 431 8.19 -11.88 -34.87
CA LEU A 431 9.29 -11.08 -35.39
C LEU A 431 9.29 -11.06 -36.93
N THR A 432 9.12 -12.22 -37.56
CA THR A 432 9.01 -12.35 -39.03
C THR A 432 7.80 -11.58 -39.54
N SER A 433 6.64 -11.72 -38.91
CA SER A 433 5.43 -10.96 -39.27
C SER A 433 5.64 -9.44 -39.16
N ALA A 434 6.45 -8.97 -38.21
CA ALA A 434 6.74 -7.55 -38.04
C ALA A 434 7.78 -7.03 -39.05
N LEU A 435 8.83 -7.81 -39.34
CA LEU A 435 9.96 -7.39 -40.18
C LEU A 435 9.71 -7.63 -41.68
N GLU A 436 8.96 -8.67 -42.06
CA GLU A 436 8.62 -9.00 -43.44
C GLU A 436 7.27 -8.42 -43.88
N ASN A 437 6.79 -7.40 -43.16
CA ASN A 437 5.58 -6.70 -43.52
C ASN A 437 5.75 -6.06 -44.91
N LYS A 438 4.92 -6.47 -45.87
CA LYS A 438 4.96 -5.98 -47.27
C LYS A 438 4.77 -4.46 -47.42
N ARG A 439 4.36 -3.78 -46.35
CA ARG A 439 4.23 -2.32 -46.29
C ARG A 439 5.52 -1.60 -45.90
N LEU A 440 6.52 -2.31 -45.38
CA LEU A 440 7.81 -1.74 -44.99
C LEU A 440 8.77 -1.72 -46.18
N GLU A 441 9.44 -0.60 -46.39
CA GLU A 441 10.58 -0.51 -47.28
C GLU A 441 11.80 -1.24 -46.68
N PRO A 442 12.76 -1.74 -47.48
CA PRO A 442 13.91 -2.49 -46.98
C PRO A 442 14.75 -1.73 -45.92
N GLU A 443 14.85 -0.41 -46.05
CA GLU A 443 15.53 0.43 -45.05
C GLU A 443 14.78 0.48 -43.72
N GLU A 444 13.45 0.50 -43.75
CA GLU A 444 12.61 0.52 -42.55
C GLU A 444 12.70 -0.80 -41.78
N ALA A 445 12.67 -1.92 -42.49
CA ALA A 445 12.91 -3.24 -41.91
C ALA A 445 14.30 -3.32 -41.25
N THR A 446 15.33 -2.77 -41.90
CA THR A 446 16.71 -2.72 -41.37
C THR A 446 16.79 -1.87 -40.10
N ARG A 447 16.16 -0.69 -40.08
CA ARG A 447 16.10 0.19 -38.88
C ARG A 447 15.35 -0.46 -37.73
N THR A 448 14.25 -1.16 -38.02
CA THR A 448 13.47 -1.93 -37.03
C THR A 448 14.29 -3.07 -36.44
N GLN A 449 15.06 -3.77 -37.26
CA GLN A 449 15.98 -4.81 -36.80
C GLN A 449 17.11 -4.25 -35.92
N ALA A 450 17.62 -3.06 -36.23
CA ALA A 450 18.62 -2.37 -35.41
C ALA A 450 18.05 -1.99 -34.02
N LEU A 451 16.82 -1.47 -33.97
CA LEU A 451 16.11 -1.20 -32.72
C LEU A 451 15.91 -2.45 -31.87
N LEU A 452 15.49 -3.56 -32.49
CA LEU A 452 15.36 -4.85 -31.83
C LEU A 452 16.69 -5.33 -31.24
N LYS A 453 17.77 -5.29 -32.03
CA LYS A 453 19.12 -5.64 -31.56
C LYS A 453 19.54 -4.77 -30.37
N ALA A 454 19.33 -3.46 -30.45
CA ALA A 454 19.60 -2.57 -29.33
C ALA A 454 18.77 -2.95 -28.09
N ALA A 455 17.46 -3.17 -28.25
CA ALA A 455 16.54 -3.53 -27.17
C ALA A 455 16.94 -4.83 -26.46
N THR A 456 17.44 -5.82 -27.20
CA THR A 456 17.91 -7.10 -26.62
C THR A 456 19.20 -6.98 -25.81
N CYS A 457 20.05 -5.99 -26.12
CA CYS A 457 21.32 -5.76 -25.42
C CYS A 457 21.14 -4.99 -24.11
N ILE A 458 19.98 -4.38 -23.90
CA ILE A 458 19.73 -3.47 -22.78
C ILE A 458 19.43 -4.24 -21.49
N GLN A 459 20.18 -3.92 -20.44
CA GLN A 459 20.06 -4.56 -19.13
C GLN A 459 19.10 -3.85 -18.16
N GLU A 460 18.68 -2.62 -18.46
CA GLU A 460 17.78 -1.82 -17.63
C GLU A 460 16.72 -1.14 -18.50
N PRO A 461 15.49 -0.88 -18.03
CA PRO A 461 14.51 -0.12 -18.81
C PRO A 461 15.11 1.21 -19.29
N VAL A 462 15.06 1.47 -20.60
CA VAL A 462 15.51 2.73 -21.20
C VAL A 462 14.36 3.44 -21.88
N THR A 463 14.47 4.76 -22.04
CA THR A 463 13.49 5.52 -22.82
C THR A 463 13.61 5.21 -24.30
N ILE A 464 12.54 5.44 -25.05
CA ILE A 464 12.50 5.19 -26.49
C ILE A 464 13.50 6.07 -27.25
N GLU A 465 13.77 7.28 -26.77
CA GLU A 465 14.77 8.18 -27.35
C GLU A 465 16.18 7.64 -27.16
N THR A 466 16.45 7.07 -25.98
CA THR A 466 17.73 6.41 -25.67
C THR A 466 17.92 5.18 -26.56
N LEU A 467 16.86 4.39 -26.72
CA LEU A 467 16.87 3.21 -27.57
C LEU A 467 17.09 3.58 -29.06
N ALA A 468 16.41 4.62 -29.55
CA ALA A 468 16.60 5.14 -30.90
C ALA A 468 18.05 5.59 -31.12
N SER A 469 18.61 6.33 -30.16
CA SER A 469 20.01 6.78 -30.19
C SER A 469 20.99 5.61 -30.22
N LEU A 470 20.75 4.57 -29.41
CA LEU A 470 21.57 3.34 -29.39
C LEU A 470 21.48 2.55 -30.70
N ALA A 471 20.34 2.61 -31.38
CA ALA A 471 20.14 2.00 -32.68
C ALA A 471 20.67 2.87 -33.85
N GLY A 472 21.23 4.05 -33.56
CA GLY A 472 21.74 4.98 -34.58
C GLY A 472 20.63 5.69 -35.37
N LEU A 473 19.47 5.92 -34.75
CA LEU A 473 18.34 6.62 -35.35
C LEU A 473 18.24 8.05 -34.83
N ASP A 474 18.12 9.00 -35.75
CA ASP A 474 17.99 10.43 -35.43
C ASP A 474 16.56 10.82 -35.02
N ASP A 475 15.56 10.03 -35.41
CA ASP A 475 14.14 10.29 -35.15
C ASP A 475 13.54 9.24 -34.18
N SER A 476 13.19 9.69 -32.97
CA SER A 476 12.56 8.85 -31.95
C SER A 476 11.09 8.54 -32.25
N SER A 477 10.42 9.33 -33.09
CA SER A 477 9.03 9.08 -33.50
C SER A 477 8.92 7.82 -34.36
N TYR A 478 9.93 7.58 -35.21
CA TYR A 478 10.06 6.34 -35.96
C TYR A 478 10.16 5.12 -35.04
N ALA A 479 10.95 5.22 -33.95
CA ALA A 479 11.11 4.11 -33.02
C ALA A 479 9.79 3.69 -32.35
N PHE A 480 8.89 4.64 -32.08
CA PHE A 480 7.57 4.33 -31.54
C PHE A 480 6.71 3.55 -32.52
N VAL A 481 6.71 3.96 -33.80
CA VAL A 481 5.95 3.29 -34.86
C VAL A 481 6.54 1.92 -35.19
N ALA A 482 7.86 1.81 -35.26
CA ALA A 482 8.56 0.57 -35.59
C ALA A 482 8.43 -0.51 -34.51
N LEU A 483 8.30 -0.12 -33.24
CA LEU A 483 8.14 -1.04 -32.11
C LEU A 483 6.68 -1.37 -31.79
N ASP A 484 5.72 -0.65 -32.38
CA ASP A 484 4.29 -0.89 -32.16
C ASP A 484 3.86 -2.34 -32.50
N PRO A 485 4.29 -2.93 -33.64
CA PRO A 485 3.98 -4.33 -33.98
C PRO A 485 4.58 -5.36 -33.03
N LEU A 486 5.57 -4.95 -32.23
CA LEU A 486 6.36 -5.81 -31.36
C LEU A 486 5.90 -5.74 -29.90
N ARG A 487 4.81 -5.02 -29.61
CA ARG A 487 4.25 -4.86 -28.25
C ARG A 487 3.82 -6.17 -27.58
N SER A 488 3.66 -7.24 -28.35
CA SER A 488 3.37 -8.58 -27.81
C SER A 488 4.57 -9.20 -27.09
N VAL A 489 5.80 -8.79 -27.44
CA VAL A 489 7.09 -9.29 -26.91
C VAL A 489 7.82 -8.21 -26.09
N LEU A 490 7.63 -6.94 -26.46
CA LEU A 490 8.19 -5.76 -25.81
C LEU A 490 7.09 -4.99 -25.09
N HIS A 491 7.35 -4.56 -23.87
CA HIS A 491 6.49 -3.61 -23.20
C HIS A 491 7.02 -2.19 -23.41
N VAL A 492 6.24 -1.34 -24.10
CA VAL A 492 6.56 0.08 -24.28
C VAL A 492 5.52 0.90 -23.53
N SER A 493 5.93 1.51 -22.42
CA SER A 493 5.04 2.36 -21.61
C SER A 493 4.63 3.60 -22.40
N ARG A 494 3.32 3.83 -22.54
CA ARG A 494 2.77 5.03 -23.20
C ARG A 494 2.96 6.30 -22.36
N HIS A 495 3.17 6.18 -21.05
CA HIS A 495 3.29 7.31 -20.13
C HIS A 495 4.74 7.74 -19.91
N THR A 496 5.63 6.77 -19.75
CA THR A 496 7.05 7.05 -19.44
C THR A 496 7.97 6.88 -20.65
N GLY A 497 7.47 6.32 -21.76
CA GLY A 497 8.29 5.99 -22.94
C GLY A 497 9.32 4.88 -22.67
N LEU A 498 9.24 4.21 -21.51
CA LEU A 498 10.18 3.16 -21.14
C LEU A 498 9.92 1.87 -21.91
N VAL A 499 10.98 1.31 -22.47
CA VAL A 499 10.98 0.03 -23.18
C VAL A 499 11.53 -1.06 -22.25
N ILE A 500 10.74 -2.12 -22.05
CA ILE A 500 11.04 -3.26 -21.20
C ILE A 500 10.85 -4.54 -22.03
N PHE A 501 11.83 -5.45 -22.01
CA PHE A 501 11.71 -6.73 -22.70
C PHE A 501 10.90 -7.73 -21.87
N GLY A 502 9.87 -8.34 -22.46
CA GLY A 502 8.86 -9.13 -21.73
C GLY A 502 9.36 -10.47 -21.14
N ILE A 503 10.38 -11.11 -21.72
CA ILE A 503 11.00 -12.32 -21.15
C ILE A 503 12.50 -12.35 -21.44
N ARG A 504 13.31 -12.53 -20.39
CA ARG A 504 14.74 -12.84 -20.50
C ARG A 504 15.01 -14.35 -20.41
N SER A 505 14.59 -15.12 -21.41
CA SER A 505 15.42 -16.28 -21.76
C SER A 505 16.58 -15.74 -22.60
N ILE A 506 17.61 -15.24 -21.90
CA ILE A 506 18.79 -14.61 -22.54
C ILE A 506 19.52 -15.62 -23.44
N THR A 507 19.38 -16.92 -23.20
CA THR A 507 20.05 -17.95 -23.98
C THR A 507 19.49 -18.13 -25.40
N ASP A 508 18.22 -17.79 -25.64
CA ASP A 508 17.58 -18.10 -26.93
C ASP A 508 17.53 -16.88 -27.86
N VAL A 509 17.35 -15.66 -27.31
CA VAL A 509 17.41 -14.41 -28.09
C VAL A 509 18.84 -14.10 -28.55
N GLN A 510 19.86 -14.42 -27.75
CA GLN A 510 21.27 -14.26 -28.16
C GLN A 510 21.65 -15.19 -29.34
N ARG A 511 20.98 -16.33 -29.50
CA ARG A 511 21.18 -17.23 -30.66
C ARG A 511 20.49 -16.75 -31.94
N TRP A 512 19.52 -15.85 -31.83
CA TRP A 512 18.84 -15.25 -32.98
C TRP A 512 19.59 -14.02 -33.53
N ILE A 513 20.45 -13.42 -32.70
CA ILE A 513 21.30 -12.27 -33.06
C ILE A 513 22.61 -12.71 -33.71
N ALA A 514 23.08 -13.92 -33.42
CA ALA A 514 24.29 -14.53 -33.98
C ALA A 514 23.98 -15.28 -35.28
#